data_AF-A0A2X1CLK8-F1
#
_entry.id   AF-A0A2X1CLK8-F1
#
_cell.length_a   1.000
_cell.length_b   1.000
_cell.length_c   1.000
_cell.angle_alpha   90.00
_cell.angle_beta   90.00
_cell.angle_gamma   90.00
#
_symmetry.space_group_name_H-M   'P 1'
#
loop_
_entity.id
_entity.type
_entity.pdbx_description
1 polymer ?
#
loop_
_entity_poly.entity_id
_entity_poly.type
_entity_poly.pdbx_seq_one_letter_code
_entity_poly.pdbx_strand_id
1 'polypeptide(L)'
;MRELFRSDNLVAREVACEDTSRWVVTFDNYSIGHGFDREGFGEAYLRSQGISAIHIMGRREDWYQYPEMSDVLTAVQEAISGASRSITYGSSMGGYAALRFADALNVDAALALSPQYSINPAIVPFEKRWLQDAERIVWLPEGEPPLPARAQAVAVYDPASIDKVHIDLIEGETDLIKIPVRYSGHPSASMLAEQQMLSPLLNDVLNGTLDAIEYRREAKARRKDSVTYHITLSESLASKRRDIALQLAERAIDIQPTHIGALQCLARALHLHGRDDEALSAYEEALDQSNRNVVIAVPYADLLSELGLHQSALALAREVTARPETSVMAHIHAWHGFIAQRAGAQAEAIEAVERAVLLHPTEKKYQKLLSYYRLNRSLIGRLRAILMKFRPRFGR
;
A
#
# COMPACT_ATOMS: atom_id res chain seq x y z
N MET A 1 -11.54 27.25 -4.26
CA MET A 1 -10.29 26.52 -3.96
C MET A 1 -9.21 27.55 -3.68
N ARG A 2 -8.56 27.46 -2.52
CA ARG A 2 -7.55 28.41 -2.04
C ARG A 2 -6.40 27.62 -1.40
N GLU A 3 -5.16 28.04 -1.59
CA GLU A 3 -4.04 27.47 -0.85
C GLU A 3 -3.81 28.28 0.43
N LEU A 4 -3.90 27.60 1.57
CA LEU A 4 -3.64 28.17 2.89
C LEU A 4 -2.13 28.15 3.19
N PHE A 5 -1.44 27.15 2.65
CA PHE A 5 0.00 26.98 2.78
C PHE A 5 0.56 26.29 1.54
N ARG A 6 1.78 26.67 1.14
CA ARG A 6 2.56 25.98 0.12
C ARG A 6 4.05 26.07 0.42
N SER A 7 4.72 24.92 0.35
CA SER A 7 6.17 24.78 0.32
C SER A 7 6.59 23.83 -0.80
N ASP A 8 7.89 23.50 -0.84
CA ASP A 8 8.42 22.46 -1.70
C ASP A 8 7.97 21.05 -1.29
N ASN A 9 7.53 20.82 -0.04
CA ASN A 9 7.16 19.48 0.44
C ASN A 9 5.69 19.33 0.84
N LEU A 10 4.98 20.43 1.12
CA LEU A 10 3.62 20.40 1.61
C LEU A 10 2.72 21.45 0.94
N VAL A 11 1.46 21.10 0.76
CA VAL A 11 0.39 22.03 0.39
C VAL A 11 -0.78 21.79 1.33
N ALA A 12 -1.35 22.86 1.87
CA ALA A 12 -2.67 22.84 2.51
C ALA A 12 -3.66 23.57 1.60
N ARG A 13 -4.63 22.83 1.06
CA ARG A 13 -5.58 23.34 0.07
C ARG A 13 -6.99 23.30 0.61
N GLU A 14 -7.61 24.47 0.67
CA GLU A 14 -9.00 24.66 1.03
C GLU A 14 -9.92 24.46 -0.17
N VAL A 15 -10.93 23.62 0.02
CA VAL A 15 -12.05 23.39 -0.89
C VAL A 15 -13.34 23.58 -0.08
N ALA A 16 -13.72 24.85 0.10
CA ALA A 16 -14.96 25.22 0.77
C ALA A 16 -16.20 24.94 -0.09
N CYS A 17 -17.25 24.43 0.55
CA CYS A 17 -18.61 24.33 0.02
C CYS A 17 -19.50 25.42 0.65
N GLU A 18 -20.82 25.38 0.40
CA GLU A 18 -21.76 26.33 1.02
C GLU A 18 -21.80 26.22 2.54
N ASP A 19 -21.72 25.00 3.09
CA ASP A 19 -21.64 24.77 4.53
C ASP A 19 -20.18 24.86 5.01
N THR A 20 -19.86 25.97 5.67
CA THR A 20 -18.58 26.20 6.35
C THR A 20 -18.67 26.04 7.86
N SER A 21 -19.82 25.57 8.38
CA SER A 21 -19.95 25.24 9.80
C SER A 21 -19.27 23.92 10.14
N ARG A 22 -19.09 23.03 9.16
CA ARG A 22 -18.47 21.71 9.31
C ARG A 22 -17.29 21.55 8.38
N TRP A 23 -16.18 21.03 8.90
CA TRP A 23 -14.95 20.84 8.14
C TRP A 23 -14.35 19.45 8.28
N VAL A 24 -13.79 18.94 7.18
CA VAL A 24 -12.96 17.74 7.18
C VAL A 24 -11.53 18.11 6.76
N VAL A 25 -10.56 17.89 7.64
CA VAL A 25 -9.14 18.02 7.32
C VAL A 25 -8.60 16.66 6.91
N THR A 26 -8.17 16.50 5.66
CA THR A 26 -7.73 15.20 5.15
C THR A 26 -6.23 15.13 4.97
N PHE A 27 -5.70 13.92 5.12
CA PHE A 27 -4.30 13.61 4.87
C PHE A 27 -4.19 12.55 3.76
N ASP A 28 -3.32 12.81 2.79
CA ASP A 28 -2.97 11.86 1.74
C ASP A 28 -2.52 10.51 2.31
N ASN A 29 -2.98 9.44 1.66
CA ASN A 29 -2.54 8.08 1.89
C ASN A 29 -1.32 7.74 1.01
N TYR A 30 -0.71 6.57 1.23
CA TYR A 30 0.51 6.16 0.53
C TYR A 30 0.36 6.05 -1.00
N SER A 31 -0.84 5.70 -1.50
CA SER A 31 -1.06 5.29 -2.88
C SER A 31 -1.73 6.34 -3.76
N ILE A 32 -2.01 7.54 -3.23
CA ILE A 32 -2.76 8.58 -3.95
C ILE A 32 -1.95 9.25 -5.06
N GLY A 33 -0.63 9.07 -5.07
CA GLY A 33 0.29 9.60 -6.08
C GLY A 33 1.04 10.85 -5.62
N HIS A 34 2.10 11.18 -6.36
CA HIS A 34 3.05 12.24 -5.99
C HIS A 34 2.69 13.61 -6.57
N GLY A 35 3.22 14.66 -5.93
CA GLY A 35 3.06 16.04 -6.36
C GLY A 35 1.70 16.63 -5.98
N PHE A 36 1.50 17.88 -6.40
CA PHE A 36 0.37 18.70 -5.94
C PHE A 36 -0.67 18.99 -7.03
N ASP A 37 -0.39 18.64 -8.29
CA ASP A 37 -1.31 18.82 -9.42
C ASP A 37 -2.27 17.62 -9.54
N ARG A 38 -2.99 17.39 -8.44
CA ARG A 38 -4.05 16.39 -8.30
C ARG A 38 -5.01 16.81 -7.20
N GLU A 39 -6.14 16.13 -7.13
CA GLU A 39 -7.07 16.23 -6.01
C GLU A 39 -6.46 15.66 -4.72
N GLY A 40 -6.87 16.22 -3.59
CA GLY A 40 -6.54 15.71 -2.26
C GLY A 40 -7.31 14.43 -1.91
N PHE A 41 -6.86 13.72 -0.87
CA PHE A 41 -7.56 12.53 -0.41
C PHE A 41 -9.03 12.80 -0.07
N GLY A 42 -9.94 12.11 -0.77
CA GLY A 42 -11.38 12.23 -0.58
C GLY A 42 -12.01 13.51 -1.14
N GLU A 43 -11.25 14.39 -1.81
CA GLU A 43 -11.73 15.70 -2.28
C GLU A 43 -12.99 15.62 -3.15
N ALA A 44 -12.97 14.83 -4.23
CA ALA A 44 -14.13 14.71 -5.13
C ALA A 44 -15.38 14.23 -4.39
N TYR A 45 -15.22 13.27 -3.48
CA TYR A 45 -16.31 12.75 -2.68
C TYR A 45 -16.85 13.80 -1.72
N LEU A 46 -15.99 14.42 -0.90
CA LEU A 46 -16.40 15.45 0.06
C LEU A 46 -17.11 16.62 -0.64
N ARG A 47 -16.57 17.09 -1.76
CA ARG A 47 -17.19 18.11 -2.61
C ARG A 47 -18.56 17.66 -3.13
N SER A 48 -18.70 16.42 -3.58
CA SER A 48 -19.99 15.88 -4.05
C SER A 48 -21.05 15.80 -2.95
N GLN A 49 -20.63 15.70 -1.68
CA GLN A 49 -21.51 15.69 -0.52
C GLN A 49 -21.75 17.10 0.07
N GLY A 50 -21.18 18.15 -0.53
CA GLY A 50 -21.28 19.52 -0.02
C GLY A 50 -20.52 19.74 1.29
N ILE A 51 -19.51 18.92 1.59
CA ILE A 51 -18.70 19.02 2.81
C ILE A 51 -17.46 19.86 2.52
N SER A 52 -17.28 20.95 3.27
CA SER A 52 -16.07 21.77 3.20
C SER A 52 -14.86 20.99 3.72
N ALA A 53 -13.73 21.06 2.99
CA ALA A 53 -12.55 20.31 3.32
C ALA A 53 -11.25 21.10 3.15
N ILE A 54 -10.25 20.74 3.95
CA ILE A 54 -8.87 21.18 3.77
C ILE A 54 -8.00 19.94 3.57
N HIS A 55 -7.30 19.88 2.44
CA HIS A 55 -6.44 18.76 2.07
C HIS A 55 -4.98 19.11 2.38
N ILE A 56 -4.37 18.39 3.33
CA ILE A 56 -2.94 18.48 3.63
C ILE A 56 -2.24 17.41 2.79
N MET A 57 -1.48 17.88 1.79
CA MET A 57 -0.86 17.05 0.77
C MET A 57 0.66 17.07 0.92
N GLY A 58 1.25 15.89 1.08
CA GLY A 58 2.70 15.70 1.11
C GLY A 58 3.26 15.45 -0.28
N ARG A 59 4.48 15.93 -0.55
CA ARG A 59 5.17 15.66 -1.82
C ARG A 59 5.54 14.19 -1.97
N ARG A 60 5.81 13.52 -0.86
CA ARG A 60 6.24 12.11 -0.75
C ARG A 60 5.64 11.43 0.47
N GLU A 61 5.82 10.12 0.51
CA GLU A 61 5.38 9.21 1.55
C GLU A 61 6.30 9.28 2.78
N ASP A 62 6.35 10.45 3.41
CA ASP A 62 7.30 10.77 4.50
C ASP A 62 6.65 10.76 5.89
N TRP A 63 5.45 10.17 6.03
CA TRP A 63 4.70 10.13 7.30
C TRP A 63 4.60 11.52 7.97
N TYR A 64 4.48 12.56 7.13
CA TYR A 64 4.39 13.96 7.55
C TYR A 64 5.52 14.42 8.47
N GLN A 65 6.72 13.83 8.33
CA GLN A 65 7.94 14.24 9.03
C GLN A 65 8.58 15.45 8.33
N TYR A 66 7.86 16.56 8.29
CA TYR A 66 8.31 17.80 7.67
C TYR A 66 8.43 18.92 8.72
N PRO A 67 9.54 19.69 8.74
CA PRO A 67 9.73 20.77 9.73
C PRO A 67 8.65 21.87 9.67
N GLU A 68 8.05 22.06 8.50
CA GLU A 68 7.03 23.08 8.24
C GLU A 68 5.60 22.63 8.61
N MET A 69 5.43 21.44 9.21
CA MET A 69 4.12 20.99 9.67
C MET A 69 3.50 21.94 10.71
N SER A 70 4.29 22.57 11.59
CA SER A 70 3.74 23.54 12.56
C SER A 70 3.03 24.72 11.90
N ASP A 71 3.59 25.21 10.80
CA ASP A 71 3.06 26.36 10.06
C ASP A 71 1.79 25.98 9.30
N VAL A 72 1.79 24.76 8.71
CA VAL A 72 0.60 24.17 8.09
C VAL A 72 -0.53 24.05 9.11
N LEU A 73 -0.27 23.43 10.26
CA LEU A 73 -1.29 23.21 11.28
C LEU A 73 -1.86 24.53 11.80
N THR A 74 -1.02 25.55 11.98
CA THR A 74 -1.47 26.90 12.38
C THR A 74 -2.41 27.51 11.33
N ALA A 75 -2.01 27.51 10.05
CA ALA A 75 -2.83 28.08 8.98
C ALA A 75 -4.19 27.34 8.80
N VAL A 76 -4.18 26.01 8.95
CA VAL A 76 -5.39 25.19 8.87
C VAL A 76 -6.30 25.43 10.08
N GLN A 77 -5.74 25.48 11.29
CA GLN A 77 -6.48 25.74 12.52
C GLN A 77 -7.14 27.12 12.51
N GLU A 78 -6.46 28.15 12.01
CA GLU A 78 -7.03 29.49 11.81
C GLU A 78 -8.22 29.45 10.84
N ALA A 79 -8.09 28.74 9.71
CA ALA A 79 -9.13 28.65 8.70
C ALA A 79 -10.42 27.96 9.20
N ILE A 80 -10.30 26.98 10.10
CA ILE A 80 -11.45 26.24 10.65
C ILE A 80 -11.90 26.74 12.03
N SER A 81 -11.29 27.80 12.57
CA SER A 81 -11.53 28.28 13.95
C SER A 81 -12.98 28.65 14.27
N GLY A 82 -13.79 28.98 13.24
CA GLY A 82 -15.22 29.28 13.38
C GLY A 82 -16.16 28.10 13.17
N ALA A 83 -15.63 26.90 12.90
CA ALA A 83 -16.43 25.70 12.69
C ALA A 83 -17.19 25.31 13.96
N SER A 84 -18.45 24.90 13.81
CA SER A 84 -19.20 24.28 14.90
C SER A 84 -18.75 22.83 15.14
N ARG A 85 -18.20 22.20 14.10
CA ARG A 85 -17.60 20.87 14.20
C ARG A 85 -16.55 20.66 13.11
N SER A 86 -15.45 20.00 13.46
CA SER A 86 -14.42 19.63 12.50
C SER A 86 -13.81 18.28 12.85
N ILE A 87 -13.32 17.55 11.85
CA ILE A 87 -12.63 16.28 12.06
C ILE A 87 -11.39 16.17 11.19
N THR A 88 -10.45 15.32 11.60
CA THR A 88 -9.39 14.82 10.72
C THR A 88 -9.79 13.49 10.09
N TYR A 89 -9.36 13.24 8.86
CA TYR A 89 -9.67 12.01 8.11
C TYR A 89 -8.48 11.51 7.30
N GLY A 90 -8.17 10.23 7.37
CA GLY A 90 -7.11 9.64 6.57
C GLY A 90 -7.06 8.12 6.60
N SER A 91 -6.28 7.55 5.70
CA SER A 91 -6.06 6.10 5.62
C SER A 91 -4.58 5.75 5.60
N SER A 92 -4.18 4.66 6.28
CA SER A 92 -2.80 4.18 6.31
C SER A 92 -1.86 5.28 6.85
N MET A 93 -0.91 5.75 6.03
CA MET A 93 -0.08 6.94 6.34
C MET A 93 -0.91 8.18 6.68
N GLY A 94 -2.01 8.41 5.97
CA GLY A 94 -2.94 9.50 6.27
C GLY A 94 -3.71 9.27 7.57
N GLY A 95 -3.95 8.01 7.96
CA GLY A 95 -4.59 7.66 9.23
C GLY A 95 -3.68 7.95 10.43
N TYR A 96 -2.37 7.69 10.28
CA TYR A 96 -1.34 8.14 11.22
C TYR A 96 -1.42 9.66 11.44
N ALA A 97 -1.45 10.43 10.36
CA ALA A 97 -1.50 11.90 10.42
C ALA A 97 -2.83 12.41 10.98
N ALA A 98 -3.95 11.79 10.58
CA ALA A 98 -5.27 12.14 11.07
C ALA A 98 -5.34 12.04 12.60
N LEU A 99 -4.80 10.98 13.19
CA LEU A 99 -4.74 10.87 14.65
C LEU A 99 -3.78 11.90 15.26
N ARG A 100 -2.53 11.92 14.82
CA ARG A 100 -1.45 12.68 15.49
C ARG A 100 -1.56 14.20 15.39
N PHE A 101 -2.29 14.71 14.40
CA PHE A 101 -2.47 16.15 14.23
C PHE A 101 -3.84 16.66 14.71
N ALA A 102 -4.72 15.79 15.18
CA ALA A 102 -6.08 16.18 15.57
C ALA A 102 -6.10 17.24 16.68
N ASP A 103 -5.34 17.01 17.76
CA ASP A 103 -5.30 17.95 18.88
C ASP A 103 -4.62 19.28 18.51
N ALA A 104 -3.60 19.26 17.65
CA ALA A 104 -2.93 20.49 17.18
C ALA A 104 -3.86 21.37 16.32
N LEU A 105 -4.74 20.73 15.54
CA LEU A 105 -5.77 21.40 14.74
C LEU A 105 -6.99 21.82 15.58
N ASN A 106 -7.08 21.37 16.83
CA ASN A 106 -8.22 21.61 17.72
C ASN A 106 -9.56 21.12 17.12
N VAL A 107 -9.53 19.95 16.47
CA VAL A 107 -10.74 19.31 15.90
C VAL A 107 -11.48 18.48 16.95
N ASP A 108 -12.74 18.13 16.67
CA ASP A 108 -13.60 17.36 17.58
C ASP A 108 -13.33 15.85 17.56
N ALA A 109 -12.97 15.31 16.39
CA ALA A 109 -12.73 13.88 16.21
C ALA A 109 -11.70 13.57 15.12
N ALA A 110 -11.14 12.37 15.16
CA ALA A 110 -10.20 11.85 14.16
C ALA A 110 -10.69 10.50 13.65
N LEU A 111 -11.01 10.41 12.36
CA LEU A 111 -11.35 9.16 11.68
C LEU A 111 -10.14 8.60 10.93
N ALA A 112 -9.61 7.48 11.42
CA ALA A 112 -8.46 6.82 10.83
C ALA A 112 -8.81 5.43 10.28
N LEU A 113 -8.52 5.19 9.00
CA LEU A 113 -8.72 3.89 8.35
C LEU A 113 -7.38 3.15 8.22
N SER A 114 -7.25 2.02 8.90
CA SER A 114 -6.02 1.23 8.98
C SER A 114 -4.79 2.07 9.37
N PRO A 115 -4.83 2.89 10.44
CA PRO A 115 -3.70 3.72 10.83
C PRO A 115 -2.47 2.86 11.19
N GLN A 116 -1.29 3.30 10.77
CA GLN A 116 -0.07 2.85 11.44
C GLN A 116 0.14 3.66 12.72
N TYR A 117 0.60 3.00 13.77
CA TYR A 117 1.10 3.67 14.95
C TYR A 117 2.41 4.43 14.62
N SER A 118 3.34 3.75 13.95
CA SER A 118 4.59 4.31 13.44
C SER A 118 5.08 3.42 12.28
N ILE A 119 6.06 3.90 11.51
CA ILE A 119 6.89 3.05 10.63
C ILE A 119 8.38 3.14 10.98
N ASN A 120 8.74 3.91 12.00
CA ASN A 120 10.12 4.08 12.44
C ASN A 120 10.63 2.74 12.99
N PRO A 121 11.70 2.13 12.42
CA PRO A 121 12.20 0.84 12.85
C PRO A 121 12.73 0.83 14.29
N ALA A 122 13.07 2.01 14.84
CA ALA A 122 13.46 2.16 16.23
C ALA A 122 12.27 2.08 17.20
N ILE A 123 11.06 2.39 16.74
CA ILE A 123 9.81 2.38 17.53
C ILE A 123 9.06 1.07 17.30
N VAL A 124 8.85 0.69 16.04
CA VAL A 124 8.07 -0.49 15.63
C VAL A 124 8.89 -1.44 14.76
N PRO A 125 9.85 -2.20 15.33
CA PRO A 125 10.73 -3.07 14.56
C PRO A 125 10.01 -4.18 13.79
N PHE A 126 8.74 -4.50 14.12
CA PHE A 126 7.92 -5.47 13.42
C PHE A 126 7.37 -4.95 12.08
N GLU A 127 7.28 -3.64 11.88
CA GLU A 127 6.76 -3.06 10.64
C GLU A 127 7.83 -3.08 9.56
N LYS A 128 7.65 -3.95 8.56
CA LYS A 128 8.62 -4.17 7.48
C LYS A 128 8.10 -3.74 6.11
N ARG A 129 6.80 -3.45 5.99
CA ARG A 129 6.18 -3.10 4.70
C ARG A 129 6.77 -1.82 4.10
N TRP A 130 7.15 -0.88 4.97
CA TRP A 130 7.60 0.47 4.60
C TRP A 130 9.07 0.73 4.92
N LEU A 131 9.90 -0.32 5.03
CA LEU A 131 11.29 -0.17 5.49
C LEU A 131 12.12 0.78 4.59
N GLN A 132 11.92 0.71 3.27
CA GLN A 132 12.62 1.57 2.31
C GLN A 132 12.26 3.05 2.52
N ASP A 133 11.00 3.35 2.82
CA ASP A 133 10.57 4.71 3.14
C ASP A 133 11.11 5.14 4.51
N ALA A 134 11.01 4.28 5.52
CA ALA A 134 11.47 4.58 6.86
C ALA A 134 12.98 4.84 6.95
N GLU A 135 13.79 4.18 6.12
CA GLU A 135 15.24 4.40 5.99
C GLU A 135 15.57 5.71 5.25
N ARG A 136 14.66 6.18 4.40
CA ARG A 136 14.80 7.42 3.64
C ARG A 136 14.34 8.66 4.43
N ILE A 137 13.37 8.49 5.32
CA ILE A 137 12.79 9.58 6.13
C ILE A 137 13.83 10.13 7.10
N VAL A 138 13.95 11.45 7.12
CA VAL A 138 14.66 12.18 8.17
C VAL A 138 13.65 12.47 9.28
N TRP A 139 13.74 11.70 10.36
CA TRP A 139 12.84 11.83 11.51
C TRP A 139 13.07 13.16 12.25
N LEU A 140 11.99 13.84 12.62
CA LEU A 140 12.07 15.12 13.34
C LEU A 140 12.71 14.92 14.73
N PRO A 141 13.54 15.87 15.22
CA PRO A 141 14.25 15.73 16.49
C PRO A 141 13.31 15.71 17.72
N GLU A 142 12.15 16.36 17.61
CA GLU A 142 11.05 16.28 18.58
C GLU A 142 10.32 14.92 18.59
N GLY A 143 10.61 14.05 17.61
CA GLY A 143 9.97 12.75 17.45
C GLY A 143 8.63 12.81 16.73
N GLU A 144 7.89 11.71 16.78
CA GLU A 144 6.55 11.62 16.19
C GLU A 144 5.53 12.40 17.07
N PRO A 145 4.61 13.19 16.49
CA PRO A 145 3.65 13.98 17.27
C PRO A 145 2.73 13.08 18.11
N PRO A 146 2.29 13.50 19.30
CA PRO A 146 1.51 12.65 20.19
C PRO A 146 0.15 12.22 19.60
N LEU A 147 -0.39 11.09 20.06
CA LEU A 147 -1.77 10.71 19.78
C LEU A 147 -2.76 11.65 20.51
N PRO A 148 -4.00 11.80 20.02
CA PRO A 148 -4.92 12.81 20.53
C PRO A 148 -5.34 12.49 21.96
N ALA A 149 -5.35 13.50 22.82
CA ALA A 149 -5.88 13.41 24.19
C ALA A 149 -7.26 14.07 24.31
N ARG A 150 -7.62 14.96 23.38
CA ARG A 150 -8.88 15.72 23.41
C ARG A 150 -9.84 15.30 22.31
N ALA A 151 -9.37 15.21 21.06
CA ALA A 151 -10.20 14.79 19.94
C ALA A 151 -10.60 13.31 20.09
N GLN A 152 -11.86 12.98 19.79
CA GLN A 152 -12.32 11.60 19.84
C GLN A 152 -11.67 10.78 18.71
N ALA A 153 -10.84 9.80 19.07
CA ALA A 153 -10.20 8.92 18.10
C ALA A 153 -11.13 7.77 17.67
N VAL A 154 -11.29 7.57 16.37
CA VAL A 154 -12.04 6.46 15.77
C VAL A 154 -11.12 5.75 14.78
N ALA A 155 -10.90 4.45 14.98
CA ALA A 155 -10.05 3.65 14.09
C ALA A 155 -10.78 2.44 13.51
N VAL A 156 -10.82 2.36 12.18
CA VAL A 156 -11.27 1.16 11.44
C VAL A 156 -10.05 0.33 11.08
N TYR A 157 -10.10 -0.98 11.27
CA TYR A 157 -8.96 -1.85 10.96
C TYR A 157 -9.35 -3.31 10.77
N ASP A 158 -8.47 -4.08 10.14
CA ASP A 158 -8.58 -5.54 10.09
C ASP A 158 -7.89 -6.21 11.30
N PRO A 159 -8.64 -6.76 12.27
CA PRO A 159 -8.06 -7.49 13.41
C PRO A 159 -7.40 -8.83 13.03
N ALA A 160 -7.56 -9.31 11.79
CA ALA A 160 -6.88 -10.49 11.27
C ALA A 160 -5.54 -10.18 10.59
N SER A 161 -5.16 -8.90 10.51
CA SER A 161 -3.92 -8.43 9.89
C SER A 161 -2.95 -7.85 10.92
N ILE A 162 -1.79 -7.37 10.46
CA ILE A 162 -0.82 -6.64 11.29
C ILE A 162 -1.37 -5.32 11.84
N ASP A 163 -2.43 -4.77 11.24
CA ASP A 163 -3.09 -3.55 11.73
C ASP A 163 -3.55 -3.71 13.17
N LYS A 164 -3.89 -4.94 13.61
CA LYS A 164 -4.21 -5.20 15.03
C LYS A 164 -3.10 -4.75 15.97
N VAL A 165 -1.83 -4.99 15.63
CA VAL A 165 -0.68 -4.63 16.48
C VAL A 165 -0.53 -3.12 16.56
N HIS A 166 -0.75 -2.41 15.46
CA HIS A 166 -0.77 -0.93 15.45
C HIS A 166 -1.91 -0.38 16.31
N ILE A 167 -3.11 -0.96 16.22
CA ILE A 167 -4.26 -0.54 17.03
C ILE A 167 -4.04 -0.80 18.52
N ASP A 168 -3.43 -1.93 18.89
CA ASP A 168 -3.12 -2.22 20.29
C ASP A 168 -2.15 -1.17 20.88
N LEU A 169 -1.19 -0.66 20.08
CA LEU A 169 -0.30 0.44 20.49
C LEU A 169 -1.03 1.78 20.61
N ILE A 170 -1.90 2.10 19.64
CA ILE A 170 -2.69 3.34 19.67
C ILE A 170 -3.62 3.37 20.89
N GLU A 171 -4.34 2.28 21.16
CA GLU A 171 -5.22 2.14 22.34
C GLU A 171 -4.44 2.25 23.67
N GLY A 172 -3.13 1.96 23.66
CA GLY A 172 -2.27 2.14 24.82
C GLY A 172 -2.01 3.60 25.20
N GLU A 173 -2.26 4.55 24.29
CA GLU A 173 -1.93 5.97 24.46
C GLU A 173 -3.13 6.93 24.36
N THR A 174 -4.22 6.51 23.73
CA THR A 174 -5.44 7.33 23.57
C THR A 174 -6.71 6.52 23.75
N ASP A 175 -7.79 7.18 24.20
CA ASP A 175 -9.13 6.57 24.23
C ASP A 175 -9.62 6.37 22.80
N LEU A 176 -9.84 5.11 22.41
CA LEU A 176 -10.01 4.73 21.02
C LEU A 176 -11.34 3.99 20.79
N ILE A 177 -12.18 4.57 19.93
CA ILE A 177 -13.33 3.87 19.36
C ILE A 177 -12.85 2.96 18.24
N LYS A 178 -12.68 1.67 18.57
CA LYS A 178 -12.25 0.63 17.63
C LYS A 178 -13.39 0.15 16.72
N ILE A 179 -13.20 0.06 15.42
CA ILE A 179 -14.16 -0.55 14.48
C ILE A 179 -13.47 -1.72 13.76
N PRO A 180 -13.51 -2.92 14.34
CA PRO A 180 -12.90 -4.09 13.70
C PRO A 180 -13.72 -4.57 12.50
N VAL A 181 -13.11 -4.58 11.32
CA VAL A 181 -13.67 -5.09 10.06
C VAL A 181 -12.82 -6.28 9.61
N ARG A 182 -13.15 -7.47 10.12
CA ARG A 182 -12.31 -8.67 9.96
C ARG A 182 -12.25 -9.15 8.52
N TYR A 183 -11.03 -9.43 8.04
CA TYR A 183 -10.71 -9.78 6.65
C TYR A 183 -11.00 -8.65 5.66
N SER A 184 -10.86 -7.39 6.10
CA SER A 184 -10.90 -6.24 5.20
C SER A 184 -9.54 -5.90 4.58
N GLY A 185 -8.45 -6.52 5.06
CA GLY A 185 -7.10 -6.25 4.57
C GLY A 185 -6.60 -4.87 4.98
N HIS A 186 -5.66 -4.32 4.20
CA HIS A 186 -5.09 -3.00 4.42
C HIS A 186 -5.10 -2.21 3.09
N PRO A 187 -5.82 -1.08 2.98
CA PRO A 187 -6.66 -0.48 4.02
C PRO A 187 -8.07 -1.10 4.09
N SER A 188 -8.73 -0.99 5.26
CA SER A 188 -10.13 -1.44 5.45
C SER A 188 -11.17 -0.63 4.66
N ALA A 189 -10.77 0.48 4.02
CA ALA A 189 -11.66 1.39 3.30
C ALA A 189 -12.40 0.72 2.13
N SER A 190 -11.71 -0.14 1.37
CA SER A 190 -12.26 -0.79 0.17
C SER A 190 -13.48 -1.65 0.50
N MET A 191 -13.37 -2.48 1.54
CA MET A 191 -14.47 -3.31 2.02
C MET A 191 -15.66 -2.46 2.48
N LEU A 192 -15.41 -1.38 3.23
CA LEU A 192 -16.51 -0.49 3.66
C LEU A 192 -17.17 0.24 2.49
N ALA A 193 -16.41 0.59 1.44
CA ALA A 193 -16.96 1.21 0.25
C ALA A 193 -17.84 0.22 -0.54
N GLU A 194 -17.39 -1.02 -0.75
CA GLU A 194 -18.17 -2.10 -1.37
C GLU A 194 -19.49 -2.35 -0.61
N GLN A 195 -19.48 -2.22 0.71
CA GLN A 195 -20.65 -2.39 1.57
C GLN A 195 -21.56 -1.14 1.64
N GLN A 196 -21.15 -0.03 1.01
CA GLN A 196 -21.80 1.29 1.08
C GLN A 196 -21.84 1.87 2.50
N MET A 197 -20.85 1.55 3.34
CA MET A 197 -20.79 1.95 4.74
C MET A 197 -19.75 3.04 5.03
N LEU A 198 -18.77 3.24 4.14
CA LEU A 198 -17.72 4.24 4.32
C LEU A 198 -18.27 5.68 4.43
N SER A 199 -19.23 6.02 3.59
CA SER A 199 -19.89 7.34 3.59
C SER A 199 -20.68 7.60 4.88
N PRO A 200 -21.59 6.71 5.31
CA PRO A 200 -22.26 6.83 6.59
C PRO A 200 -21.30 7.01 7.76
N LEU A 201 -20.20 6.24 7.81
CA LEU A 201 -19.20 6.36 8.87
C LEU A 201 -18.60 7.76 8.95
N LEU A 202 -18.14 8.30 7.82
CA LEU A 202 -17.55 9.64 7.78
C LEU A 202 -18.55 10.68 8.27
N ASN A 203 -19.80 10.60 7.80
CA ASN A 203 -20.87 11.51 8.17
C ASN A 203 -21.22 11.41 9.66
N ASP A 204 -21.31 10.19 10.21
CA ASP A 204 -21.64 9.98 11.61
C ASP A 204 -20.53 10.47 12.55
N VAL A 205 -19.26 10.31 12.17
CA VAL A 205 -18.14 10.89 12.92
C VAL A 205 -18.14 12.42 12.81
N LEU A 206 -18.34 12.95 11.60
CA LEU A 206 -18.42 14.39 11.36
C LEU A 206 -19.58 15.05 12.11
N ASN A 207 -20.70 14.36 12.30
CA ASN A 207 -21.87 14.87 13.02
C ASN A 207 -21.86 14.51 14.52
N GLY A 208 -20.97 13.61 14.97
CA GLY A 208 -20.92 13.15 16.37
C GLY A 208 -22.04 12.21 16.76
N THR A 209 -22.56 11.47 15.79
CA THR A 209 -23.71 10.57 15.92
C THR A 209 -23.33 9.10 15.78
N LEU A 210 -22.04 8.77 15.71
CA LEU A 210 -21.55 7.41 15.52
C LEU A 210 -22.02 6.46 16.64
N ASP A 211 -22.85 5.49 16.25
CA ASP A 211 -23.08 4.26 17.04
C ASP A 211 -22.11 3.17 16.57
N ALA A 212 -20.97 3.07 17.26
CA ALA A 212 -19.95 2.09 16.91
C ALA A 212 -20.40 0.64 17.11
N ILE A 213 -21.37 0.36 17.98
CA ILE A 213 -21.86 -1.01 18.21
C ILE A 213 -22.72 -1.43 17.02
N GLU A 214 -23.66 -0.56 16.61
CA GLU A 214 -24.51 -0.81 15.46
C GLU A 214 -23.70 -0.90 14.17
N TYR A 215 -22.75 0.03 13.97
CA TYR A 215 -21.89 0.02 12.78
C TYR A 215 -21.11 -1.29 12.64
N ARG A 216 -20.55 -1.81 13.75
CA ARG A 216 -19.84 -3.11 13.76
C ARG A 216 -20.79 -4.26 13.43
N ARG A 217 -22.03 -4.23 13.94
CA ARG A 217 -23.04 -5.26 13.65
C ARG A 217 -23.37 -5.31 12.17
N GLU A 218 -23.57 -4.15 11.56
CA GLU A 218 -23.91 -4.03 10.14
C GLU A 218 -22.74 -4.42 9.23
N ALA A 219 -21.52 -3.93 9.52
CA ALA A 219 -20.32 -4.28 8.74
C ALA A 219 -20.07 -5.79 8.74
N LYS A 220 -20.31 -6.43 9.88
CA LYS A 220 -20.27 -7.88 10.01
C LYS A 220 -21.37 -8.55 9.17
N ALA A 221 -22.60 -8.05 9.19
CA ALA A 221 -23.71 -8.65 8.44
C ALA A 221 -23.48 -8.63 6.92
N ARG A 222 -22.97 -7.51 6.39
CA ARG A 222 -22.74 -7.28 4.95
C ARG A 222 -21.43 -7.86 4.42
N ARG A 223 -20.60 -8.51 5.24
CA ARG A 223 -19.21 -8.89 4.84
C ARG A 223 -19.15 -9.86 3.66
N LYS A 224 -20.15 -10.74 3.52
CA LYS A 224 -20.16 -11.75 2.46
C LYS A 224 -20.51 -11.19 1.08
N ASP A 225 -20.92 -9.93 1.02
CA ASP A 225 -21.24 -9.21 -0.22
C ASP A 225 -20.01 -8.46 -0.76
N SER A 226 -18.92 -8.42 0.01
CA SER A 226 -17.68 -7.74 -0.34
C SER A 226 -16.72 -8.66 -1.10
N VAL A 227 -16.22 -8.18 -2.23
CA VAL A 227 -15.14 -8.81 -3.02
C VAL A 227 -13.86 -8.84 -2.19
N THR A 228 -13.51 -7.71 -1.54
CA THR A 228 -12.33 -7.59 -0.68
C THR A 228 -12.34 -8.63 0.45
N TYR A 229 -13.49 -8.90 1.06
CA TYR A 229 -13.64 -9.93 2.10
C TYR A 229 -13.27 -11.33 1.59
N HIS A 230 -13.80 -11.71 0.44
CA HIS A 230 -13.54 -13.04 -0.14
C HIS A 230 -12.09 -13.20 -0.59
N ILE A 231 -11.50 -12.16 -1.20
CA ILE A 231 -10.07 -12.13 -1.53
C ILE A 231 -9.25 -12.36 -0.27
N THR A 232 -9.37 -11.47 0.72
CA THR A 232 -8.53 -11.49 1.93
C THR A 232 -8.68 -12.80 2.71
N LEU A 233 -9.90 -13.31 2.83
CA LEU A 233 -10.15 -14.59 3.48
C LEU A 233 -9.55 -15.76 2.68
N SER A 234 -9.68 -15.75 1.35
CA SER A 234 -9.06 -16.75 0.46
C SER A 234 -7.54 -16.81 0.67
N GLU A 235 -6.86 -15.67 0.61
CA GLU A 235 -5.39 -15.61 0.78
C GLU A 235 -4.97 -16.16 2.14
N SER A 236 -5.72 -15.80 3.20
CA SER A 236 -5.44 -16.26 4.57
C SER A 236 -5.57 -17.78 4.76
N LEU A 237 -6.35 -18.44 3.89
CA LEU A 237 -6.63 -19.87 3.93
C LEU A 237 -5.85 -20.67 2.88
N ALA A 238 -5.21 -20.03 1.91
CA ALA A 238 -4.61 -20.67 0.74
C ALA A 238 -3.62 -21.80 1.08
N SER A 239 -2.81 -21.65 2.14
CA SER A 239 -1.85 -22.67 2.56
C SER A 239 -2.44 -23.78 3.44
N LYS A 240 -3.61 -23.56 4.05
CA LYS A 240 -4.19 -24.44 5.08
C LYS A 240 -5.43 -25.19 4.60
N ARG A 241 -6.24 -24.55 3.75
CA ARG A 241 -7.56 -25.01 3.30
C ARG A 241 -7.75 -24.61 1.83
N ARG A 242 -6.98 -25.26 0.95
CA ARG A 242 -6.91 -24.96 -0.49
C ARG A 242 -8.30 -24.92 -1.12
N ASP A 243 -9.12 -25.96 -0.95
CA ASP A 243 -10.45 -26.02 -1.56
C ASP A 243 -11.35 -24.85 -1.15
N ILE A 244 -11.29 -24.42 0.12
CA ILE A 244 -12.06 -23.27 0.61
C ILE A 244 -11.50 -21.97 0.02
N ALA A 245 -10.18 -21.84 -0.08
CA ALA A 245 -9.55 -20.67 -0.70
C ALA A 245 -9.96 -20.52 -2.17
N LEU A 246 -10.01 -21.62 -2.93
CA LEU A 246 -10.50 -21.59 -4.31
C LEU A 246 -11.97 -21.17 -4.38
N GLN A 247 -12.86 -21.78 -3.58
CA GLN A 247 -14.28 -21.39 -3.54
C GLN A 247 -14.49 -19.92 -3.19
N LEU A 248 -13.68 -19.36 -2.29
CA LEU A 248 -13.73 -17.95 -1.94
C LEU A 248 -13.23 -17.06 -3.09
N ALA A 249 -12.17 -17.47 -3.80
CA ALA A 249 -11.67 -16.73 -4.95
C ALA A 249 -12.67 -16.75 -6.11
N GLU A 250 -13.31 -17.90 -6.38
CA GLU A 250 -14.42 -18.05 -7.33
C GLU A 250 -15.58 -17.13 -6.92
N ARG A 251 -15.94 -17.10 -5.63
CA ARG A 251 -16.99 -16.21 -5.14
C ARG A 251 -16.66 -14.72 -5.33
N ALA A 252 -15.40 -14.33 -5.18
CA ALA A 252 -14.97 -12.95 -5.43
C ALA A 252 -15.21 -12.56 -6.90
N ILE A 253 -14.91 -13.46 -7.83
CA ILE A 253 -15.16 -13.31 -9.27
C ILE A 253 -16.66 -13.31 -9.59
N ASP A 254 -17.46 -14.17 -8.95
CA ASP A 254 -18.93 -14.16 -9.12
C ASP A 254 -19.57 -12.82 -8.75
N ILE A 255 -19.01 -12.13 -7.75
CA ILE A 255 -19.50 -10.81 -7.31
C ILE A 255 -19.05 -9.74 -8.30
N GLN A 256 -17.78 -9.74 -8.72
CA GLN A 256 -17.24 -8.78 -9.66
C GLN A 256 -16.23 -9.45 -10.61
N PRO A 257 -16.67 -9.86 -11.81
CA PRO A 257 -15.83 -10.65 -12.73
C PRO A 257 -14.55 -9.95 -13.18
N THR A 258 -14.60 -8.62 -13.31
CA THR A 258 -13.47 -7.79 -13.78
C THR A 258 -12.66 -7.18 -12.64
N HIS A 259 -12.81 -7.69 -11.41
CA HIS A 259 -12.02 -7.17 -10.29
C HIS A 259 -10.60 -7.73 -10.36
N ILE A 260 -9.64 -6.87 -10.70
CA ILE A 260 -8.21 -7.24 -10.91
C ILE A 260 -7.64 -8.06 -9.74
N GLY A 261 -7.91 -7.63 -8.49
CA GLY A 261 -7.44 -8.36 -7.30
C GLY A 261 -8.12 -9.72 -7.11
N ALA A 262 -9.35 -9.89 -7.61
CA ALA A 262 -10.07 -11.16 -7.53
C ALA A 262 -9.51 -12.14 -8.56
N LEU A 263 -9.20 -11.66 -9.77
CA LEU A 263 -8.55 -12.45 -10.82
C LEU A 263 -7.17 -12.95 -10.38
N GLN A 264 -6.36 -12.07 -9.78
CA GLN A 264 -5.09 -12.45 -9.17
C GLN A 264 -5.28 -13.51 -8.06
N CYS A 265 -6.25 -13.32 -7.17
CA CYS A 265 -6.52 -14.27 -6.09
C CYS A 265 -6.97 -15.63 -6.63
N LEU A 266 -7.81 -15.64 -7.67
CA LEU A 266 -8.24 -16.85 -8.37
C LEU A 266 -7.06 -17.56 -9.03
N ALA A 267 -6.22 -16.82 -9.77
CA ALA A 267 -5.04 -17.38 -10.42
C ALA A 267 -4.13 -18.12 -9.42
N ARG A 268 -3.83 -17.50 -8.27
CA ARG A 268 -3.04 -18.12 -7.21
C ARG A 268 -3.74 -19.35 -6.61
N ALA A 269 -5.05 -19.30 -6.40
CA ALA A 269 -5.80 -20.44 -5.87
C ALA A 269 -5.85 -21.63 -6.84
N LEU A 270 -6.01 -21.35 -8.15
CA LEU A 270 -5.96 -22.32 -9.24
C LEU A 270 -4.60 -23.00 -9.32
N HIS A 271 -3.51 -22.23 -9.27
CA HIS A 271 -2.15 -22.77 -9.25
C HIS A 271 -1.93 -23.72 -8.06
N LEU A 272 -2.42 -23.37 -6.87
CA LEU A 272 -2.33 -24.25 -5.69
C LEU A 272 -3.12 -25.56 -5.82
N HIS A 273 -4.04 -25.65 -6.79
CA HIS A 273 -4.78 -26.86 -7.18
C HIS A 273 -4.19 -27.58 -8.40
N GLY A 274 -3.06 -27.09 -8.94
CA GLY A 274 -2.44 -27.64 -10.14
C GLY A 274 -3.19 -27.32 -11.44
N ARG A 275 -4.07 -26.31 -11.43
CA ARG A 275 -4.80 -25.83 -12.61
C ARG A 275 -4.03 -24.68 -13.27
N ASP A 276 -2.82 -24.98 -13.72
CA ASP A 276 -1.83 -23.97 -14.11
C ASP A 276 -2.22 -23.19 -15.37
N ASP A 277 -2.80 -23.84 -16.37
CA ASP A 277 -3.26 -23.16 -17.61
C ASP A 277 -4.34 -22.11 -17.30
N GLU A 278 -5.27 -22.44 -16.41
CA GLU A 278 -6.32 -21.52 -15.97
C GLU A 278 -5.76 -20.39 -15.10
N ALA A 279 -4.75 -20.70 -14.27
CA ALA A 279 -4.04 -19.69 -13.48
C ALA A 279 -3.32 -18.67 -14.38
N LEU A 280 -2.64 -19.13 -15.43
CA LEU A 280 -1.98 -18.25 -16.40
C LEU A 280 -3.00 -17.37 -17.14
N SER A 281 -4.12 -17.96 -17.57
CA SER A 281 -5.20 -17.20 -18.22
C SER A 281 -5.79 -16.11 -17.31
N ALA A 282 -6.01 -16.42 -16.03
CA ALA A 282 -6.55 -15.45 -15.07
C ALA A 282 -5.55 -14.31 -14.78
N TYR A 283 -4.24 -14.60 -14.75
CA TYR A 283 -3.21 -13.57 -14.63
C TYR A 283 -3.09 -12.69 -15.88
N GLU A 284 -3.18 -13.28 -17.07
CA GLU A 284 -3.17 -12.54 -18.34
C GLU A 284 -4.34 -11.56 -18.40
N GLU A 285 -5.55 -12.03 -18.06
CA GLU A 285 -6.73 -11.19 -17.99
C GLU A 285 -6.57 -10.04 -16.97
N ALA A 286 -6.07 -10.34 -15.77
CA ALA A 286 -5.80 -9.33 -14.74
C ALA A 286 -4.76 -8.29 -15.21
N LEU A 287 -3.73 -8.73 -15.92
CA LEU A 287 -2.67 -7.87 -16.43
C LEU A 287 -3.20 -6.95 -17.53
N ASP A 288 -4.01 -7.46 -18.46
CA ASP A 288 -4.58 -6.66 -19.54
C ASP A 288 -5.57 -5.62 -19.03
N GLN A 289 -6.44 -5.99 -18.07
CA GLN A 289 -7.41 -5.06 -17.46
C GLN A 289 -6.73 -3.98 -16.61
N SER A 290 -5.57 -4.27 -16.03
CA SER A 290 -4.85 -3.35 -15.16
C SER A 290 -3.91 -2.39 -15.90
N ASN A 291 -4.00 -2.33 -17.25
CA ASN A 291 -3.02 -1.63 -18.08
C ASN A 291 -1.57 -2.06 -17.76
N ARG A 292 -1.41 -3.37 -17.59
CA ARG A 292 -0.17 -4.07 -17.26
C ARG A 292 0.44 -3.63 -15.92
N ASN A 293 -0.37 -3.39 -14.89
CA ASN A 293 0.09 -2.91 -13.58
C ASN A 293 1.19 -3.82 -13.00
N VAL A 294 2.26 -3.21 -12.48
CA VAL A 294 3.42 -3.90 -11.89
C VAL A 294 3.06 -4.83 -10.73
N VAL A 295 2.01 -4.50 -9.96
CA VAL A 295 1.50 -5.30 -8.83
C VAL A 295 0.97 -6.66 -9.31
N ILE A 296 0.49 -6.74 -10.55
CA ILE A 296 0.03 -7.98 -11.18
C ILE A 296 1.15 -8.63 -11.99
N ALA A 297 1.97 -7.82 -12.66
CA ALA A 297 3.06 -8.31 -13.49
C ALA A 297 4.09 -9.13 -12.71
N VAL A 298 4.49 -8.67 -11.51
CA VAL A 298 5.47 -9.39 -10.68
C VAL A 298 5.02 -10.81 -10.32
N PRO A 299 3.85 -11.03 -9.67
CA PRO A 299 3.40 -12.38 -9.32
C PRO A 299 3.09 -13.25 -10.54
N TYR A 300 2.67 -12.66 -11.67
CA TYR A 300 2.52 -13.40 -12.92
C TYR A 300 3.87 -13.88 -13.47
N ALA A 301 4.90 -13.04 -13.48
CA ALA A 301 6.26 -13.43 -13.85
C ALA A 301 6.85 -14.49 -12.91
N ASP A 302 6.56 -14.40 -11.61
CA ASP A 302 6.97 -15.43 -10.64
C ASP A 302 6.33 -16.78 -10.98
N LEU A 303 5.02 -16.82 -11.26
CA LEU A 303 4.34 -18.04 -11.70
C LEU A 303 4.92 -18.59 -13.01
N LEU A 304 5.11 -17.74 -14.03
CA LEU A 304 5.75 -18.13 -15.29
C LEU A 304 7.13 -18.75 -15.04
N SER A 305 7.91 -18.15 -14.13
CA SER A 305 9.23 -18.63 -13.77
C SER A 305 9.17 -19.98 -13.03
N GLU A 306 8.21 -20.18 -12.12
CA GLU A 306 7.97 -21.44 -11.43
C GLU A 306 7.59 -22.57 -12.39
N LEU A 307 6.77 -22.28 -13.40
CA LEU A 307 6.34 -23.23 -14.44
C LEU A 307 7.40 -23.49 -15.53
N GLY A 308 8.58 -22.89 -15.44
CA GLY A 308 9.67 -23.09 -16.41
C GLY A 308 9.57 -22.21 -17.66
N LEU A 309 8.59 -21.32 -17.75
CA LEU A 309 8.38 -20.36 -18.84
C LEU A 309 9.31 -19.14 -18.68
N HIS A 310 10.60 -19.41 -18.50
CA HIS A 310 11.57 -18.41 -18.03
C HIS A 310 11.78 -17.23 -18.98
N GLN A 311 11.62 -17.43 -20.30
CA GLN A 311 11.76 -16.32 -21.26
C GLN A 311 10.57 -15.35 -21.19
N SER A 312 9.35 -15.87 -21.01
CA SER A 312 8.16 -15.04 -20.80
C SER A 312 8.24 -14.29 -19.47
N ALA A 313 8.68 -14.96 -18.41
CA ALA A 313 8.94 -14.31 -17.12
C ALA A 313 9.96 -13.17 -17.23
N LEU A 314 11.07 -13.39 -17.96
CA LEU A 314 12.10 -12.38 -18.18
C LEU A 314 11.60 -11.19 -19.00
N ALA A 315 10.78 -11.43 -20.03
CA ALA A 315 10.18 -10.34 -20.81
C ALA A 315 9.35 -9.42 -19.90
N LEU A 316 8.52 -9.99 -19.04
CA LEU A 316 7.70 -9.23 -18.11
C LEU A 316 8.54 -8.51 -17.03
N ALA A 317 9.61 -9.15 -16.54
CA ALA A 317 10.56 -8.50 -15.64
C ALA A 317 11.21 -7.24 -16.25
N ARG A 318 11.59 -7.29 -17.54
CA ARG A 318 12.13 -6.13 -18.27
C ARG A 318 11.09 -5.02 -18.41
N GLU A 319 9.84 -5.36 -18.71
CA GLU A 319 8.74 -4.37 -18.75
C GLU A 319 8.55 -3.69 -17.40
N VAL A 320 8.58 -4.46 -16.31
CA VAL A 320 8.44 -3.94 -14.95
C VAL A 320 9.60 -3.01 -14.61
N THR A 321 10.86 -3.35 -14.92
CA THR A 321 12.01 -2.49 -14.53
C THR A 321 12.21 -1.27 -15.42
N ALA A 322 11.64 -1.26 -16.63
CA ALA A 322 11.69 -0.12 -17.56
C ALA A 322 10.74 1.03 -17.18
N ARG A 323 9.77 0.78 -16.31
CA ARG A 323 8.78 1.79 -15.88
C ARG A 323 9.41 2.83 -14.94
N PRO A 324 9.13 4.14 -15.10
CA PRO A 324 9.70 5.18 -14.25
C PRO A 324 9.49 4.93 -12.76
N GLU A 325 8.28 4.52 -12.35
CA GLU A 325 7.88 4.31 -10.96
C GLU A 325 8.67 3.20 -10.24
N THR A 326 9.06 2.16 -10.96
CA THR A 326 9.80 0.99 -10.44
C THR A 326 11.29 1.04 -10.75
N SER A 327 11.72 1.87 -11.71
CA SER A 327 13.12 2.01 -12.11
C SER A 327 14.05 2.46 -10.97
N VAL A 328 13.48 3.06 -9.93
CA VAL A 328 14.16 3.55 -8.73
C VAL A 328 14.02 2.60 -7.52
N MET A 329 13.32 1.47 -7.67
CA MET A 329 13.10 0.51 -6.59
C MET A 329 14.16 -0.58 -6.58
N ALA A 330 15.07 -0.54 -5.61
CA ALA A 330 16.18 -1.50 -5.50
C ALA A 330 15.71 -2.97 -5.46
N HIS A 331 14.62 -3.25 -4.75
CA HIS A 331 14.09 -4.61 -4.60
C HIS A 331 13.53 -5.18 -5.91
N ILE A 332 12.93 -4.33 -6.76
CA ILE A 332 12.43 -4.73 -8.08
C ILE A 332 13.60 -5.10 -9.01
N HIS A 333 14.70 -4.37 -8.97
CA HIS A 333 15.92 -4.73 -9.72
C HIS A 333 16.56 -6.03 -9.21
N ALA A 334 16.56 -6.27 -7.89
CA ALA A 334 17.01 -7.54 -7.34
C ALA A 334 16.12 -8.72 -7.78
N TRP A 335 14.80 -8.52 -7.82
CA TRP A 335 13.83 -9.48 -8.35
C TRP A 335 14.04 -9.77 -9.84
N HIS A 336 14.24 -8.74 -10.68
CA HIS A 336 14.60 -8.92 -12.09
C HIS A 336 15.88 -9.74 -12.23
N GLY A 337 16.89 -9.48 -11.40
CA GLY A 337 18.11 -10.29 -11.35
C GLY A 337 17.84 -11.77 -11.10
N PHE A 338 16.92 -12.09 -10.18
CA PHE A 338 16.49 -13.46 -9.91
C PHE A 338 15.78 -14.11 -11.11
N ILE A 339 14.84 -13.40 -11.74
CA ILE A 339 14.15 -13.90 -12.94
C ILE A 339 15.13 -14.12 -14.10
N ALA A 340 16.04 -13.17 -14.35
CA ALA A 340 17.07 -13.28 -15.37
C ALA A 340 18.02 -14.46 -15.13
N GLN A 341 18.36 -14.74 -13.86
CA GLN A 341 19.16 -15.91 -13.51
C GLN A 341 18.44 -17.22 -13.85
N ARG A 342 17.13 -17.34 -13.56
CA ARG A 342 16.34 -18.54 -13.91
C ARG A 342 16.19 -18.70 -15.43
N ALA A 343 16.15 -17.60 -16.18
CA ALA A 343 16.16 -17.59 -17.63
C ALA A 343 17.54 -17.87 -18.27
N GLY A 344 18.60 -18.05 -17.47
CA GLY A 344 19.96 -18.26 -17.97
C GLY A 344 20.64 -16.99 -18.50
N ALA A 345 20.01 -15.83 -18.34
CA ALA A 345 20.53 -14.52 -18.75
C ALA A 345 21.53 -13.98 -17.72
N GLN A 346 22.65 -14.67 -17.53
CA GLN A 346 23.63 -14.40 -16.46
C GLN A 346 24.17 -12.97 -16.45
N ALA A 347 24.39 -12.37 -17.63
CA ALA A 347 24.92 -11.00 -17.73
C ALA A 347 23.90 -9.98 -17.21
N GLU A 348 22.65 -10.11 -17.66
CA GLU A 348 21.52 -9.27 -17.25
C GLU A 348 21.20 -9.46 -15.77
N ALA A 349 21.29 -10.68 -15.25
CA ALA A 349 21.13 -10.94 -13.83
C ALA A 349 22.14 -10.16 -12.97
N ILE A 350 23.39 -10.06 -13.41
CA ILE A 350 24.42 -9.29 -12.72
C ILE A 350 24.12 -7.79 -12.82
N GLU A 351 23.79 -7.29 -14.00
CA GLU A 351 23.48 -5.88 -14.24
C GLU A 351 22.28 -5.40 -13.40
N ALA A 352 21.21 -6.18 -13.34
CA ALA A 352 20.04 -5.88 -12.53
C ALA A 352 20.39 -5.81 -11.03
N VAL A 353 21.18 -6.76 -10.50
CA VAL A 353 21.59 -6.72 -9.08
C VAL A 353 22.61 -5.60 -8.82
N GLU A 354 23.47 -5.24 -9.78
CA GLU A 354 24.32 -4.05 -9.68
C GLU A 354 23.48 -2.78 -9.54
N ARG A 355 22.38 -2.67 -10.30
CA ARG A 355 21.44 -1.57 -10.16
C ARG A 355 20.76 -1.57 -8.80
N ALA A 356 20.38 -2.73 -8.27
CA ALA A 356 19.83 -2.84 -6.91
C ALA A 356 20.82 -2.36 -5.83
N VAL A 357 22.10 -2.74 -5.93
CA VAL A 357 23.16 -2.28 -5.02
C VAL A 357 23.38 -0.77 -5.16
N LEU A 358 23.35 -0.22 -6.38
CA LEU A 358 23.50 1.22 -6.58
C LEU A 358 22.37 2.02 -5.94
N LEU A 359 21.13 1.53 -6.05
CA LEU A 359 19.94 2.16 -5.48
C LEU A 359 19.87 2.02 -3.95
N HIS A 360 20.42 0.93 -3.39
CA HIS A 360 20.47 0.72 -1.94
C HIS A 360 21.81 0.09 -1.49
N PRO A 361 22.88 0.90 -1.36
CA PRO A 361 24.24 0.40 -1.18
C PRO A 361 24.51 -0.23 0.18
N THR A 362 23.68 0.07 1.19
CA THR A 362 23.79 -0.45 2.55
C THR A 362 23.15 -1.84 2.73
N GLU A 363 22.32 -2.30 1.79
CA GLU A 363 21.64 -3.59 1.88
C GLU A 363 22.57 -4.76 1.53
N LYS A 364 22.99 -5.47 2.59
CA LYS A 364 23.89 -6.63 2.50
C LYS A 364 23.32 -7.77 1.66
N LYS A 365 21.99 -7.92 1.57
CA LYS A 365 21.36 -8.95 0.74
C LYS A 365 21.70 -8.78 -0.74
N TYR A 366 21.63 -7.55 -1.28
CA TYR A 366 21.94 -7.28 -2.68
C TYR A 366 23.44 -7.48 -2.96
N GLN A 367 24.31 -7.04 -2.05
CA GLN A 367 25.75 -7.27 -2.16
C GLN A 367 26.12 -8.77 -2.19
N LYS A 368 25.50 -9.57 -1.31
CA LYS A 368 25.66 -11.03 -1.30
C LYS A 368 25.16 -11.67 -2.59
N LEU A 369 23.98 -11.26 -3.06
CA LEU A 369 23.39 -11.77 -4.30
C LEU A 369 24.28 -11.46 -5.52
N LEU A 370 24.82 -10.24 -5.61
CA LEU A 370 25.74 -9.84 -6.67
C LEU A 370 27.02 -10.69 -6.66
N SER A 371 27.56 -10.92 -5.47
CA SER A 371 28.76 -11.75 -5.29
C SER A 371 28.52 -13.18 -5.77
N TYR A 372 27.37 -13.74 -5.43
CA TYR A 372 26.95 -15.07 -5.87
C TYR A 372 26.82 -15.17 -7.40
N TYR A 373 26.16 -14.22 -8.06
CA TYR A 373 26.01 -14.22 -9.52
C TYR A 373 27.34 -14.02 -10.26
N ARG A 374 28.26 -13.21 -9.72
CA ARG A 374 29.61 -13.05 -10.30
C ARG A 374 30.44 -14.32 -10.19
N LEU A 375 30.38 -15.02 -9.04
CA LEU A 375 31.08 -16.29 -8.85
C LEU A 375 30.58 -17.37 -9.82
N ASN A 376 29.26 -17.52 -9.97
CA ASN A 376 28.66 -18.46 -10.93
C ASN A 376 29.07 -18.16 -12.37
N ARG A 377 29.07 -16.89 -12.80
CA ARG A 377 29.56 -16.49 -14.13
C ARG A 377 31.02 -16.87 -14.34
N SER A 378 31.88 -16.72 -13.33
CA SER A 378 33.29 -17.08 -13.41
C SER A 378 33.49 -18.60 -13.54
N LEU A 379 32.68 -19.40 -12.86
CA LEU A 379 32.73 -20.86 -12.90
C LEU A 379 32.29 -21.40 -14.27
N ILE A 380 31.16 -20.88 -14.80
CA ILE A 380 30.66 -21.20 -16.14
C ILE A 380 31.66 -20.75 -17.20
N GLY A 381 32.25 -19.56 -17.05
CA GLY A 381 33.29 -19.06 -17.96
C GLY A 381 34.52 -19.97 -18.01
N ARG A 382 34.99 -20.46 -16.85
CA ARG A 382 36.09 -21.44 -16.77
C ARG A 382 35.71 -22.77 -17.39
N LEU A 383 34.54 -23.32 -17.09
CA LEU A 383 34.05 -24.58 -17.69
C LEU A 383 33.90 -24.46 -19.21
N ARG A 384 33.37 -23.36 -19.72
CA ARG A 384 33.24 -23.10 -21.16
C ARG A 384 34.61 -22.97 -21.83
N ALA A 385 35.58 -22.30 -21.20
CA ALA A 385 36.95 -22.22 -21.70
C ALA A 385 37.66 -23.59 -21.71
N ILE A 386 37.40 -24.44 -20.70
CA ILE A 386 37.90 -25.82 -20.64
C ILE A 386 37.25 -26.67 -21.74
N LEU A 387 35.92 -26.63 -21.90
CA LEU A 387 35.21 -27.36 -22.95
C LEU A 387 35.58 -26.90 -24.36
N MET A 388 35.88 -25.62 -24.56
CA MET A 388 36.42 -25.10 -25.83
C MET A 388 37.81 -25.65 -26.16
N LYS A 389 38.62 -26.01 -25.15
CA LYS A 389 39.92 -26.69 -25.36
C LYS A 389 39.77 -28.16 -25.80
N PHE A 390 38.61 -28.78 -25.55
CA PHE A 390 38.30 -30.16 -25.93
C PHE A 390 37.38 -30.29 -27.16
N ARG A 391 37.03 -29.18 -27.83
CA ARG A 391 36.31 -29.24 -29.10
C ARG A 391 37.26 -29.79 -30.18
N PRO A 392 36.96 -30.93 -30.84
CA PRO A 392 37.77 -31.40 -31.95
C PRO A 392 37.74 -30.36 -33.08
N ARG A 393 38.93 -29.93 -33.53
CA ARG A 393 39.09 -29.12 -34.73
C ARG A 393 38.78 -30.00 -35.94
N PHE A 394 37.54 -30.00 -36.40
CA PHE A 394 37.25 -30.48 -37.75
C PHE A 394 37.46 -29.32 -38.73
N GLY A 395 38.49 -29.46 -39.54
CA GLY A 395 38.91 -28.48 -40.53
C GLY A 395 39.66 -29.13 -41.68
N ARG A 396 39.00 -30.03 -42.41
CA ARG A 396 38.82 -30.10 -43.88
C ARG A 396 38.27 -31.47 -44.25
#